data_AF-A0A6I7NBW7-F1
#
_entry.id   AF-A0A6I7NBW7-F1
#
_cell.length_a   1.000
_cell.length_b   1.000
_cell.length_c   1.000
_cell.angle_alpha   90.00
_cell.angle_beta   90.00
_cell.angle_gamma   90.00
#
_symmetry.space_group_name_H-M   'P 1'
#
loop_
_entity.id
_entity.type
_entity.pdbx_description
1 polymer ?
#
loop_
_entity_poly.entity_id
_entity_poly.type
_entity_poly.pdbx_seq_one_letter_code
_entity_poly.pdbx_strand_id
1 'polypeptide(L)'
;MFEDYKLKPDNLSECRPLGEVRLDEPLAWEMISDQVMGGCSTGELNLLVERQGKACACLQGDVSLENNGGFLQMKSPLPADINAGDFQGLFIELLGGGHAVDIRLKTTDLQRPWQSFRVALEPAPEWQTWWLPFSAFQPHRTEAALDPEQLRSVAVVAIGEAMRVDVCVATWGLYR
;
A
#
# COMPACT_ATOMS: atom_id res chain seq x y z
N MET A 1 -0.97 -18.57 -2.76
CA MET A 1 -0.14 -17.74 -1.86
C MET A 1 -0.80 -16.38 -1.61
N PHE A 2 -1.35 -15.69 -2.61
CA PHE A 2 -2.11 -14.45 -2.37
C PHE A 2 -3.50 -14.69 -1.74
N GLU A 3 -4.18 -15.77 -2.12
CA GLU A 3 -5.56 -16.05 -1.66
C GLU A 3 -5.71 -16.16 -0.14
N ASP A 4 -4.67 -16.61 0.57
CA ASP A 4 -4.71 -16.75 2.03
C ASP A 4 -4.89 -15.40 2.73
N TYR A 5 -4.42 -14.31 2.12
CA TYR A 5 -4.60 -12.95 2.64
C TYR A 5 -6.00 -12.39 2.40
N LYS A 6 -6.85 -13.03 1.59
CA LYS A 6 -8.26 -12.59 1.43
C LYS A 6 -9.15 -13.13 2.55
N LEU A 7 -8.68 -14.13 3.29
CA LEU A 7 -9.39 -14.69 4.42
C LEU A 7 -9.25 -13.78 5.63
N LYS A 8 -10.38 -13.46 6.24
CA LYS A 8 -10.42 -12.72 7.50
C LYS A 8 -9.78 -13.57 8.60
N PRO A 9 -8.89 -13.00 9.46
CA PRO A 9 -8.29 -13.73 10.57
C PRO A 9 -9.36 -14.27 11.54
N ASP A 10 -9.24 -15.55 11.93
CA ASP A 10 -10.19 -16.22 12.84
C ASP A 10 -10.21 -15.60 14.24
N ASN A 11 -9.10 -15.02 14.68
CA ASN A 11 -8.90 -14.39 15.98
C ASN A 11 -9.08 -12.86 15.95
N LEU A 12 -9.71 -12.31 14.92
CA LEU A 12 -9.94 -10.87 14.81
C LEU A 12 -10.87 -10.37 15.94
N SER A 13 -10.31 -9.53 16.79
CA SER A 13 -11.01 -8.85 17.88
C SER A 13 -11.31 -7.38 17.57
N GLU A 14 -10.46 -6.71 16.79
CA GLU A 14 -10.58 -5.29 16.48
C GLU A 14 -10.04 -4.94 15.08
N CYS A 15 -10.75 -4.06 14.37
CA CYS A 15 -10.23 -3.31 13.23
C CYS A 15 -10.19 -1.83 13.58
N ARG A 16 -9.04 -1.21 13.35
CA ARG A 16 -8.87 0.23 13.45
C ARG A 16 -8.61 0.79 12.06
N PRO A 17 -9.65 1.24 11.33
CA PRO A 17 -9.47 1.98 10.09
C PRO A 17 -8.65 3.22 10.41
N LEU A 18 -7.54 3.41 9.72
CA LEU A 18 -6.73 4.62 9.83
C LEU A 18 -7.05 5.59 8.71
N GLY A 19 -8.09 5.26 7.95
CA GLY A 19 -8.24 5.79 6.64
C GLY A 19 -9.42 5.26 5.85
N GLU A 20 -10.61 5.61 6.30
CA GLU A 20 -11.72 5.69 5.36
C GLU A 20 -11.59 7.01 4.61
N VAL A 21 -11.76 7.00 3.29
CA VAL A 21 -11.95 8.24 2.53
C VAL A 21 -13.29 8.83 2.95
N ARG A 22 -13.30 9.60 4.04
CA ARG A 22 -14.46 10.36 4.54
C ARG A 22 -14.19 11.85 4.35
N LEU A 23 -15.26 12.60 4.08
CA LEU A 23 -15.24 14.01 3.66
C LEU A 23 -14.66 14.98 4.71
N ASP A 24 -14.38 14.49 5.92
CA ASP A 24 -13.98 15.21 7.11
C ASP A 24 -12.51 15.01 7.51
N GLU A 25 -11.86 13.90 7.15
CA GLU A 25 -10.43 13.66 7.38
C GLU A 25 -9.81 12.83 6.24
N PRO A 26 -9.12 13.44 5.27
CA PRO A 26 -8.50 12.68 4.19
C PRO A 26 -7.36 11.84 4.73
N LEU A 27 -7.30 10.58 4.33
CA LEU A 27 -6.02 9.90 4.26
C LEU A 27 -5.06 10.70 3.40
N ALA A 28 -3.93 11.08 3.97
CA ALA A 28 -2.84 11.73 3.24
C ALA A 28 -2.14 10.71 2.33
N TRP A 29 -2.82 10.23 1.30
CA TRP A 29 -2.16 9.54 0.20
C TRP A 29 -1.38 10.57 -0.61
N GLU A 30 -0.11 10.29 -0.84
CA GLU A 30 0.76 11.08 -1.70
C GLU A 30 1.24 10.22 -2.84
N MET A 31 1.21 10.76 -4.06
CA MET A 31 1.81 10.09 -5.20
C MET A 31 3.32 10.34 -5.24
N ILE A 32 4.08 9.29 -5.49
CA ILE A 32 5.51 9.34 -5.77
C ILE A 32 5.75 8.51 -7.04
N SER A 33 6.50 9.05 -7.98
CA SER A 33 6.94 8.32 -9.18
C SER A 33 8.46 8.23 -9.23
N ASP A 34 8.96 7.36 -10.12
CA ASP A 34 10.37 7.24 -10.46
C ASP A 34 11.02 8.51 -11.02
N GLN A 35 10.25 9.54 -11.37
CA GLN A 35 10.75 10.83 -11.84
C GLN A 35 11.69 11.50 -10.83
N VAL A 36 11.53 11.20 -9.53
CA VAL A 36 12.46 11.65 -8.47
C VAL A 36 13.88 11.07 -8.64
N MET A 37 14.02 10.02 -9.44
CA MET A 37 15.28 9.36 -9.81
C MET A 37 15.60 9.52 -11.31
N GLY A 38 14.86 10.35 -12.06
CA GLY A 38 15.05 10.54 -13.51
C GLY A 38 14.34 9.52 -14.41
N GLY A 39 13.44 8.71 -13.85
CA GLY A 39 12.52 7.85 -14.63
C GLY A 39 11.46 8.66 -15.38
N CYS A 40 10.68 7.99 -16.22
CA CYS A 40 9.64 8.61 -17.05
C CYS A 40 8.25 8.02 -16.83
N SER A 41 8.01 7.33 -15.71
CA SER A 41 6.66 6.91 -15.34
C SER A 41 5.79 8.14 -15.05
N THR A 42 4.56 8.14 -15.53
CA THR A 42 3.62 9.26 -15.39
C THR A 42 2.33 8.76 -14.76
N GLY A 43 1.75 9.55 -13.86
CA GLY A 43 0.51 9.16 -13.21
C GLY A 43 -0.14 10.31 -12.48
N GLU A 44 -1.32 10.01 -11.96
CA GLU A 44 -2.13 10.89 -11.15
C GLU A 44 -2.71 10.11 -9.96
N LEU A 45 -2.92 10.84 -8.86
CA LEU A 45 -3.59 10.32 -7.68
C LEU A 45 -4.86 11.12 -7.44
N ASN A 46 -5.99 10.47 -7.68
CA ASN A 46 -7.30 11.03 -7.41
C ASN A 46 -7.71 10.62 -5.98
N LEU A 47 -7.77 11.57 -5.05
CA LEU A 47 -7.97 11.30 -3.62
C LEU A 47 -9.43 11.01 -3.21
N LEU A 48 -10.39 11.39 -4.05
CA LEU A 48 -11.81 11.18 -3.80
C LEU A 48 -12.54 10.94 -5.12
N VAL A 49 -12.78 9.66 -5.42
CA VAL A 49 -13.63 9.23 -6.53
C VAL A 49 -14.55 8.12 -6.07
N GLU A 50 -15.63 7.89 -6.80
CA GLU A 50 -16.47 6.71 -6.61
C GLU A 50 -16.08 5.62 -7.64
N ARG A 51 -15.93 4.38 -7.16
CA ARG A 51 -15.75 3.17 -7.98
C ARG A 51 -16.63 2.06 -7.44
N GLN A 52 -17.50 1.53 -8.30
CA GLN A 52 -18.44 0.45 -7.93
C GLN A 52 -19.23 0.75 -6.64
N GLY A 53 -19.68 2.00 -6.47
CA GLY A 53 -20.46 2.45 -5.31
C GLY A 53 -19.66 2.68 -4.02
N LYS A 54 -18.32 2.69 -4.06
CA LYS A 54 -17.45 3.02 -2.92
C LYS A 54 -16.59 4.24 -3.20
N ALA A 55 -16.46 5.12 -2.21
CA ALA A 55 -15.49 6.21 -2.22
C ALA A 55 -14.07 5.64 -2.02
N CYS A 56 -13.11 6.11 -2.82
CA CYS A 56 -11.74 5.61 -2.79
C CYS A 56 -10.74 6.64 -3.33
N ALA A 57 -9.46 6.41 -3.00
CA ALA A 57 -8.33 7.03 -3.68
C ALA A 57 -7.84 6.11 -4.80
N CYS A 58 -7.57 6.64 -6.00
CA CYS A 58 -7.11 5.86 -7.15
C CYS A 58 -5.80 6.42 -7.69
N LEU A 59 -4.79 5.55 -7.79
CA LEU A 59 -3.54 5.77 -8.51
C LEU A 59 -3.70 5.25 -9.93
N GLN A 60 -3.55 6.15 -10.90
CA GLN A 60 -3.70 5.83 -12.32
C GLN A 60 -2.49 6.35 -13.11
N GLY A 61 -2.05 5.63 -14.13
CA GLY A 61 -0.90 6.08 -14.93
C GLY A 61 -0.23 4.96 -15.70
N ASP A 62 1.01 5.21 -16.13
CA ASP A 62 1.81 4.27 -16.89
C ASP A 62 3.20 4.17 -16.24
N VAL A 63 3.61 2.94 -15.91
CA VAL A 63 4.98 2.63 -15.48
C VAL A 63 5.81 2.35 -16.72
N SER A 64 6.91 3.08 -16.88
CA SER A 64 7.90 2.83 -17.91
C SER A 64 9.14 2.19 -17.29
N LEU A 65 9.83 1.32 -18.04
CA LEU A 65 11.14 0.80 -17.62
C LEU A 65 12.31 1.56 -18.28
N GLU A 66 12.01 2.56 -19.10
CA GLU A 66 13.02 3.44 -19.67
C GLU A 66 13.77 4.15 -18.53
N ASN A 67 15.09 4.31 -18.68
CA ASN A 67 16.00 4.84 -17.66
C ASN A 67 16.25 3.92 -16.44
N ASN A 68 16.33 2.61 -16.68
CA ASN A 68 16.80 1.58 -15.72
C ASN A 68 15.82 1.26 -14.58
N GLY A 69 14.53 1.27 -14.88
CA GLY A 69 13.46 0.87 -13.97
C GLY A 69 12.26 1.80 -14.09
N GLY A 70 11.29 1.60 -13.20
CA GLY A 70 10.23 2.58 -13.00
C GLY A 70 9.21 2.11 -11.99
N PHE A 71 8.47 3.09 -11.45
CA PHE A 71 7.40 2.83 -10.50
C PHE A 71 6.40 3.98 -10.42
N LEU A 72 5.19 3.64 -10.03
CA LEU A 72 4.20 4.55 -9.48
C LEU A 72 3.83 4.06 -8.08
N GLN A 73 3.78 4.99 -7.14
CA GLN A 73 3.50 4.71 -5.74
C GLN A 73 2.46 5.69 -5.23
N MET A 74 1.51 5.19 -4.45
CA MET A 74 0.77 6.00 -3.50
C MET A 74 1.16 5.57 -2.08
N LYS A 75 1.43 6.54 -1.21
CA LYS A 75 1.91 6.31 0.16
C LYS A 75 1.05 7.07 1.16
N SER A 76 0.66 6.39 2.23
CA SER A 76 -0.08 6.97 3.37
C SER A 76 0.77 6.90 4.64
N PRO A 77 0.98 8.03 5.36
CA PRO A 77 1.68 8.03 6.63
C PRO A 77 0.83 7.38 7.73
N LEU A 78 1.48 6.72 8.69
CA LEU A 78 0.85 6.31 9.93
C LEU A 78 0.63 7.57 10.81
N PRO A 79 -0.59 7.79 11.35
CA PRO A 79 -0.81 8.90 12.28
C PRO A 79 0.09 8.77 13.53
N ALA A 80 0.58 9.90 14.04
CA ALA A 80 1.63 9.92 15.06
C ALA A 80 1.19 9.39 16.44
N ASP A 81 -0.11 9.32 16.69
CA ASP A 81 -0.74 8.80 17.91
C ASP A 81 -1.02 7.29 17.85
N ILE A 82 -0.69 6.62 16.75
CA ILE A 82 -0.91 5.19 16.55
C ILE A 82 0.38 4.42 16.81
N ASN A 83 0.33 3.47 17.74
CA ASN A 83 1.35 2.43 17.89
C ASN A 83 0.91 1.16 17.16
N ALA A 84 1.64 0.75 16.11
CA ALA A 84 1.32 -0.47 15.38
C ALA A 84 1.78 -1.76 16.09
N GLY A 85 2.62 -1.66 17.13
CA GLY A 85 3.05 -2.79 17.95
C GLY A 85 1.93 -3.49 18.71
N ASP A 86 0.81 -2.80 18.96
CA ASP A 86 -0.38 -3.36 19.61
C ASP A 86 -1.23 -4.23 18.67
N PHE A 87 -0.82 -4.38 17.39
CA PHE A 87 -1.58 -5.01 16.33
C PHE A 87 -0.86 -6.20 15.69
N GLN A 88 -1.64 -7.12 15.13
CA GLN A 88 -1.12 -8.33 14.48
C GLN A 88 -0.74 -8.07 13.01
N GLY A 89 -1.38 -7.08 12.39
CA GLY A 89 -1.13 -6.72 11.00
C GLY A 89 -1.97 -5.55 10.53
N LEU A 90 -2.01 -5.37 9.21
CA LEU A 90 -2.81 -4.36 8.55
C LEU A 90 -3.84 -4.99 7.62
N PHE A 91 -4.94 -4.30 7.39
CA PHE A 91 -5.87 -4.63 6.32
C PHE A 91 -5.91 -3.50 5.30
N ILE A 92 -6.15 -3.85 4.04
CA ILE A 92 -6.30 -2.89 2.96
C ILE A 92 -7.35 -3.39 1.97
N GLU A 93 -8.27 -2.52 1.58
CA GLU A 93 -9.30 -2.82 0.59
C GLU A 93 -8.90 -2.24 -0.76
N LEU A 94 -8.70 -3.13 -1.73
CA LEU A 94 -8.17 -2.83 -3.06
C LEU A 94 -9.17 -3.18 -4.15
N LEU A 95 -9.19 -2.33 -5.18
CA LEU A 95 -9.75 -2.59 -6.50
C LEU A 95 -8.63 -2.34 -7.51
N GLY A 96 -8.46 -3.22 -8.48
CA GLY A 96 -7.48 -3.00 -9.55
C GLY A 96 -7.65 -4.03 -10.66
N GLY A 97 -6.57 -4.42 -11.31
CA GLY A 97 -6.60 -5.52 -12.25
C GLY A 97 -5.42 -5.54 -13.21
N GLY A 98 -5.09 -6.74 -13.69
CA GLY A 98 -4.11 -6.95 -14.76
C GLY A 98 -2.65 -6.99 -14.32
N HIS A 99 -2.30 -6.41 -13.16
CA HIS A 99 -0.92 -6.34 -12.69
C HIS A 99 -0.82 -6.48 -11.17
N ALA A 100 0.27 -7.11 -10.72
CA ALA A 100 0.62 -7.18 -9.31
C ALA A 100 1.14 -5.84 -8.77
N VAL A 101 0.90 -5.59 -7.49
CA VAL A 101 1.42 -4.43 -6.75
C VAL A 101 2.14 -4.88 -5.49
N ASP A 102 3.16 -4.13 -5.07
CA ASP A 102 3.78 -4.31 -3.76
C ASP A 102 3.04 -3.44 -2.73
N ILE A 103 2.61 -4.05 -1.62
CA ILE A 103 2.35 -3.32 -0.37
C ILE A 103 3.67 -3.17 0.37
N ARG A 104 4.07 -1.94 0.66
CA ARG A 104 5.36 -1.63 1.31
C ARG A 104 5.17 -0.91 2.62
N LEU A 105 5.96 -1.31 3.61
CA LEU A 105 6.07 -0.66 4.90
C LEU A 105 7.42 0.04 5.01
N LYS A 106 7.39 1.23 5.62
CA LYS A 106 8.58 1.95 6.07
C LYS A 106 8.59 2.03 7.58
N THR A 107 9.74 1.76 8.19
CA THR A 107 10.00 2.00 9.61
C THR A 107 11.09 3.06 9.79
N THR A 108 11.25 3.57 11.02
CA THR A 108 12.37 4.47 11.40
C THR A 108 13.74 3.82 11.24
N ASP A 109 13.83 2.50 11.33
CA ASP A 109 15.09 1.76 11.21
C ASP A 109 15.65 1.75 9.78
N LEU A 110 14.81 2.08 8.79
CA LEU A 110 15.22 2.10 7.39
C LEU A 110 15.89 3.44 7.03
N GLN A 111 17.20 3.38 6.84
CA GLN A 111 18.06 4.55 6.60
C GLN A 111 18.16 4.98 5.14
N ARG A 112 17.56 4.22 4.20
CA ARG A 112 17.64 4.49 2.76
C ARG A 112 16.27 4.50 2.06
N PRO A 113 16.06 5.39 1.07
CA PRO A 113 14.80 5.48 0.34
C PRO A 113 14.35 4.18 -0.36
N TRP A 114 15.27 3.34 -0.84
CA TRP A 114 14.96 2.08 -1.53
C TRP A 114 14.70 0.88 -0.60
N GLN A 115 14.89 1.03 0.71
CA GLN A 115 14.64 -0.05 1.68
C GLN A 115 13.16 -0.13 2.01
N SER A 116 12.62 -1.33 2.19
CA SER A 116 11.23 -1.51 2.63
C SER A 116 11.03 -2.90 3.20
N PHE A 117 9.91 -3.11 3.88
CA PHE A 117 9.34 -4.45 4.05
C PHE A 117 8.17 -4.57 3.10
N ARG A 118 8.03 -5.69 2.38
CA ARG A 118 7.03 -5.78 1.30
C ARG A 118 6.30 -7.11 1.23
N VAL A 119 5.07 -7.05 0.73
CA VAL A 119 4.24 -8.18 0.28
C VAL A 119 3.70 -7.84 -1.10
N ALA A 120 3.79 -8.76 -2.05
CA ALA A 120 3.14 -8.60 -3.35
C ALA A 120 1.68 -9.07 -3.28
N LEU A 121 0.78 -8.37 -3.96
CA LEU A 121 -0.63 -8.71 -4.12
C LEU A 121 -1.02 -8.59 -5.60
N GLU A 122 -2.07 -9.30 -5.99
CA GLU A 122 -2.65 -9.18 -7.33
C GLU A 122 -4.13 -8.79 -7.19
N PRO A 123 -4.44 -7.47 -7.18
CA PRO A 123 -5.81 -6.98 -7.09
C PRO A 123 -6.65 -7.41 -8.30
N ALA A 124 -7.93 -7.68 -8.04
CA ALA A 124 -8.91 -8.04 -9.05
C ALA A 124 -9.82 -6.85 -9.43
N PRO A 125 -10.57 -6.92 -10.55
CA PRO A 125 -11.55 -5.90 -10.97
C PRO A 125 -12.82 -5.88 -10.10
N GLU A 126 -12.69 -6.28 -8.84
CA GLU A 126 -13.71 -6.29 -7.80
C GLU A 126 -13.05 -5.89 -6.46
N TRP A 127 -13.82 -5.27 -5.58
CA TRP A 127 -13.33 -4.88 -4.26
C TRP A 127 -12.94 -6.11 -3.42
N GLN A 128 -11.70 -6.14 -2.96
CA GLN A 128 -11.17 -7.22 -2.12
C GLN A 128 -10.46 -6.64 -0.91
N THR A 129 -10.79 -7.15 0.28
CA THR A 129 -10.03 -6.86 1.50
C THR A 129 -8.90 -7.86 1.66
N TRP A 130 -7.70 -7.33 1.87
CA TRP A 130 -6.49 -8.09 2.10
C TRP A 130 -6.05 -7.90 3.56
N TRP A 131 -5.89 -9.00 4.28
CA TRP A 131 -5.45 -9.10 5.66
C TRP A 131 -3.99 -9.54 5.68
N LEU A 132 -3.10 -8.61 6.00
CA LEU A 132 -1.65 -8.78 5.89
C LEU A 132 -1.05 -8.81 7.30
N PRO A 133 -0.79 -10.01 7.88
CA PRO A 133 -0.08 -10.08 9.15
C PRO A 133 1.32 -9.49 8.99
N PHE A 134 1.87 -8.85 10.03
CA PHE A 134 3.21 -8.26 9.93
C PHE A 134 4.29 -9.29 9.58
N SER A 135 4.10 -10.55 10.00
CA SER A 135 4.99 -11.67 9.65
C SER A 135 5.03 -12.03 8.17
N ALA A 136 4.08 -11.56 7.36
CA ALA A 136 4.09 -11.76 5.91
C ALA A 136 5.10 -10.85 5.19
N PHE A 137 5.45 -9.71 5.79
CA PHE A 137 6.28 -8.70 5.14
C PHE A 137 7.75 -9.10 5.14
N GLN A 138 8.31 -9.24 3.94
CA GLN A 138 9.71 -9.64 3.76
C GLN A 138 10.61 -8.41 3.66
N PRO A 139 11.80 -8.42 4.28
CA PRO A 139 12.77 -7.35 4.14
C PRO A 139 13.23 -7.24 2.68
N HIS A 140 13.31 -6.01 2.18
CA HIS A 140 13.79 -5.71 0.83
C HIS A 140 14.93 -4.69 0.90
N ARG A 141 16.11 -5.12 0.44
CA ARG A 141 17.37 -4.34 0.45
C ARG A 141 17.81 -3.87 1.84
N THR A 142 17.42 -4.61 2.88
CA THR A 142 17.75 -4.37 4.28
C THR A 142 17.96 -5.70 5.00
N GLU A 143 18.75 -5.69 6.07
CA GLU A 143 18.93 -6.83 7.00
C GLU A 143 18.09 -6.68 8.27
N ALA A 144 17.43 -5.52 8.45
CA ALA A 144 16.55 -5.28 9.59
C ALA A 144 15.36 -6.25 9.60
N ALA A 145 14.87 -6.60 10.78
CA ALA A 145 13.57 -7.21 10.97
C ALA A 145 12.49 -6.12 11.05
N LEU A 146 11.26 -6.44 10.65
CA LEU A 146 10.13 -5.51 10.79
C LEU A 146 9.80 -5.36 12.27
N ASP A 147 9.92 -4.15 12.79
CA ASP A 147 9.37 -3.73 14.08
C ASP A 147 8.11 -2.87 13.84
N PRO A 148 6.91 -3.39 14.14
CA PRO A 148 5.67 -2.63 13.96
C PRO A 148 5.56 -1.38 14.85
N GLU A 149 6.25 -1.32 16.00
CA GLU A 149 6.28 -0.10 16.83
C GLU A 149 6.96 1.08 16.12
N GLN A 150 7.85 0.76 15.18
CA GLN A 150 8.60 1.74 14.39
C GLN A 150 7.92 2.08 13.06
N LEU A 151 6.70 1.59 12.80
CA LEU A 151 5.99 1.80 11.54
C LEU A 151 5.73 3.29 11.27
N ARG A 152 6.00 3.73 10.03
CA ARG A 152 5.86 5.13 9.60
C ARG A 152 4.89 5.34 8.46
N SER A 153 4.80 4.40 7.53
CA SER A 153 3.90 4.54 6.38
C SER A 153 3.65 3.20 5.71
N VAL A 154 2.50 3.14 5.04
CA VAL A 154 2.09 2.08 4.11
C VAL A 154 2.10 2.67 2.70
N ALA A 155 2.50 1.88 1.72
CA ALA A 155 2.44 2.27 0.32
C ALA A 155 1.92 1.14 -0.56
N VAL A 156 1.20 1.50 -1.62
CA VAL A 156 0.88 0.63 -2.75
C VAL A 156 1.79 1.03 -3.90
N VAL A 157 2.54 0.09 -4.45
CA VAL A 157 3.58 0.36 -5.45
C VAL A 157 3.40 -0.53 -6.67
N ALA A 158 3.14 0.08 -7.81
CA ALA A 158 3.24 -0.54 -9.13
C ALA A 158 4.69 -0.44 -9.61
N ILE A 159 5.37 -1.57 -9.76
CA ILE A 159 6.81 -1.66 -10.02
C ILE A 159 7.19 -3.04 -10.58
N GLY A 160 8.29 -3.11 -11.32
CA GLY A 160 8.93 -4.37 -11.72
C GLY A 160 8.71 -4.72 -13.20
N GLU A 161 7.69 -4.14 -13.81
CA GLU A 161 7.43 -4.23 -15.25
C GLU A 161 6.79 -2.94 -15.78
N ALA A 162 6.80 -2.77 -17.10
CA ALA A 162 6.03 -1.71 -17.74
C ALA A 162 4.56 -2.11 -17.72
N MET A 163 3.70 -1.22 -17.21
CA MET A 163 2.28 -1.52 -17.01
C MET A 163 1.43 -0.27 -17.04
N ARG A 164 0.16 -0.43 -17.37
CA ARG A 164 -0.85 0.59 -17.09
C ARG A 164 -1.40 0.35 -15.70
N VAL A 165 -1.29 1.37 -14.85
CA VAL A 165 -1.72 1.34 -13.46
C VAL A 165 -3.14 1.88 -13.36
N ASP A 166 -4.00 1.10 -12.74
CA ASP A 166 -5.31 1.52 -12.25
C ASP A 166 -5.60 0.74 -10.98
N VAL A 167 -5.20 1.30 -9.83
CA VAL A 167 -5.38 0.68 -8.52
C VAL A 167 -5.99 1.68 -7.55
N CYS A 168 -7.03 1.25 -6.86
CA CYS A 168 -7.77 2.06 -5.91
C CYS A 168 -7.75 1.45 -4.51
N VAL A 169 -7.68 2.31 -3.50
CA VAL A 169 -7.81 1.97 -2.09
C VAL A 169 -9.06 2.62 -1.54
N ALA A 170 -10.02 1.81 -1.07
CA ALA A 170 -11.20 2.32 -0.37
C ALA A 170 -10.89 2.59 1.10
N THR A 171 -10.16 1.67 1.74
CA THR A 171 -9.75 1.81 3.14
C THR A 171 -8.45 1.07 3.43
N TRP A 172 -7.71 1.53 4.43
CA TRP A 172 -6.68 0.73 5.09
C TRP A 172 -6.69 0.98 6.60
N GLY A 173 -6.15 0.03 7.36
CA GLY A 173 -6.05 0.15 8.80
C GLY A 173 -5.27 -1.00 9.44
N LEU A 174 -5.33 -1.07 10.77
CA LEU A 174 -4.67 -2.09 11.57
C LEU A 174 -5.69 -3.07 12.15
N TYR A 175 -5.27 -4.30 12.41
CA TYR A 175 -6.11 -5.32 13.01
C TYR A 175 -5.41 -6.13 14.10
N ARG A 176 -6.19 -6.62 15.07
CA ARG A 176 -5.73 -7.52 16.14
C ARG A 176 -6.85 -8.39 16.66
#